data_AF-A0A2E6X2L1-F1
#
_entry.id   AF-A0A2E6X2L1-F1
#
_cell.length_a   1.000
_cell.length_b   1.000
_cell.length_c   1.000
_cell.angle_alpha   90.00
_cell.angle_beta   90.00
_cell.angle_gamma   90.00
#
_symmetry.space_group_name_H-M   'P 1'
#
loop_
_entity.id
_entity.type
_entity.pdbx_description
1 polymer ?
#
loop_
_entity_poly.entity_id
_entity_poly.type
_entity_poly.pdbx_seq_one_letter_code
_entity_poly.pdbx_strand_id
1 'polypeptide(L)'
;MDELTVGDIRPLLTLIADNPLLNDSEGLASQLRSIITSLGVPITAELDAALSAIEANPILISAGVKELRSAIADLPDSALISEIEGLSTVDPSSPKITQDANGNDIQSFQLPFSGTTISIKGDEVTVTIPGEEPQKLVGLDRLEFIDGTLFLDVEDGAGLVKAAYEALLGNAQPDAEGFDFWLNLYEGGTIDTFALTNAFTQTEAFSQQYEAALNNSESLIRSIYQNLFNREADDAGLDFWKEYLDLNGIADTVDEALAYMMQSDEFTQLIGTSYSDGVFV
;
A
#
# COMPACT_ATOMS: atom_id res chain seq x y z
N MET A 1 15.64 13.58 -23.33
CA MET A 1 16.27 12.52 -22.52
C MET A 1 16.84 11.54 -23.52
N ASP A 2 18.09 11.12 -23.34
CA ASP A 2 18.64 10.03 -24.16
C ASP A 2 17.81 8.77 -23.89
N GLU A 3 17.43 8.05 -24.94
CA GLU A 3 16.59 6.86 -24.82
C GLU A 3 17.40 5.71 -24.23
N LEU A 4 16.79 4.97 -23.30
CA LEU A 4 17.43 3.86 -22.58
C LEU A 4 17.76 2.72 -23.55
N THR A 5 18.97 2.18 -23.48
CA THR A 5 19.39 1.00 -24.23
C THR A 5 19.45 -0.26 -23.37
N VAL A 6 19.46 -1.42 -24.02
CA VAL A 6 19.70 -2.72 -23.37
C VAL A 6 21.05 -2.74 -22.62
N GLY A 7 22.07 -2.09 -23.17
CA GLY A 7 23.39 -2.00 -22.56
C GLY A 7 23.39 -1.24 -21.22
N ASP A 8 22.51 -0.24 -21.08
CA ASP A 8 22.41 0.58 -19.87
C ASP A 8 21.85 -0.21 -18.68
N ILE A 9 20.96 -1.18 -18.92
CA ILE A 9 20.24 -1.93 -17.86
C ILE A 9 20.78 -3.35 -17.62
N ARG A 10 21.49 -3.93 -18.59
CA ARG A 10 21.99 -5.32 -18.50
C ARG A 10 22.94 -5.57 -17.31
N PRO A 11 23.84 -4.64 -16.92
CA PRO A 11 24.65 -4.80 -15.71
C PRO A 11 23.80 -4.88 -14.43
N LEU A 12 22.74 -4.06 -14.35
CA LEU A 12 21.80 -4.07 -13.22
C LEU A 12 21.05 -5.40 -13.15
N LEU A 13 20.52 -5.87 -14.28
CA LEU A 13 19.83 -7.16 -14.37
C LEU A 13 20.75 -8.33 -14.06
N THR A 14 22.06 -8.23 -14.31
CA THR A 14 23.02 -9.27 -13.95
C THR A 14 23.24 -9.32 -12.44
N LEU A 15 23.37 -8.16 -11.79
CA LEU A 15 23.45 -8.05 -10.32
C LEU A 15 22.22 -8.67 -9.63
N ILE A 16 21.07 -8.53 -10.28
CA ILE A 16 19.78 -9.08 -9.86
C ILE A 16 19.71 -10.61 -9.97
N ALA A 17 20.30 -11.22 -11.01
CA ALA A 17 20.32 -12.69 -11.19
C ALA A 17 20.81 -13.43 -9.95
N ASP A 18 21.82 -12.84 -9.33
CA ASP A 18 22.57 -13.42 -8.24
C ASP A 18 21.96 -13.07 -6.87
N ASN A 19 20.87 -12.28 -6.86
CA ASN A 19 20.21 -11.81 -5.64
C ASN A 19 18.68 -11.98 -5.72
N PRO A 20 18.11 -13.04 -5.12
CA PRO A 20 16.68 -13.35 -5.20
C PRO A 20 15.76 -12.31 -4.53
N LEU A 21 16.32 -11.31 -3.83
CA LEU A 21 15.59 -10.18 -3.25
C LEU A 21 15.24 -9.08 -4.27
N LEU A 22 15.75 -9.17 -5.51
CA LEU A 22 15.50 -8.20 -6.57
C LEU A 22 14.67 -8.86 -7.67
N ASN A 23 13.39 -9.12 -7.42
CA ASN A 23 12.54 -9.88 -8.36
C ASN A 23 11.41 -9.04 -8.97
N ASP A 24 11.13 -7.85 -8.42
CA ASP A 24 10.10 -6.96 -8.93
C ASP A 24 10.63 -5.79 -9.72
N SER A 25 9.90 -5.46 -10.79
CA SER A 25 10.13 -4.23 -11.57
C SER A 25 9.72 -3.00 -10.77
N GLU A 26 8.67 -3.14 -9.96
CA GLU A 26 8.23 -2.16 -8.98
C GLU A 26 9.29 -2.00 -7.89
N GLY A 27 9.73 -0.77 -7.67
CA GLY A 27 10.78 -0.49 -6.72
C GLY A 27 12.15 -1.08 -7.07
N LEU A 28 12.38 -1.69 -8.25
CA LEU A 28 13.70 -2.25 -8.65
C LEU A 28 14.83 -1.24 -8.43
N ALA A 29 14.62 -0.02 -8.91
CA ALA A 29 15.59 1.03 -8.78
C ALA A 29 15.75 1.49 -7.33
N SER A 30 14.66 1.56 -6.56
CA SER A 30 14.68 1.88 -5.13
C SER A 30 15.38 0.80 -4.29
N GLN A 31 15.13 -0.47 -4.58
CA GLN A 31 15.79 -1.65 -3.98
C GLN A 31 17.27 -1.67 -4.34
N LEU A 32 17.62 -1.39 -5.60
CA LEU A 32 19.02 -1.24 -6.03
C LEU A 32 19.70 -0.08 -5.31
N ARG A 33 19.07 1.10 -5.22
CA ARG A 33 19.58 2.26 -4.45
C ARG A 33 19.83 1.88 -3.00
N SER A 34 18.87 1.22 -2.36
CA SER A 34 18.95 0.76 -0.97
C SER A 34 20.12 -0.22 -0.77
N ILE A 35 20.25 -1.22 -1.64
CA ILE A 35 21.32 -2.21 -1.59
C ILE A 35 22.69 -1.56 -1.82
N ILE A 36 22.85 -0.74 -2.87
CA ILE A 36 24.12 -0.07 -3.20
C ILE A 36 24.57 0.81 -2.02
N THR A 37 23.63 1.54 -1.43
CA THR A 37 23.86 2.36 -0.23
C THR A 37 24.26 1.48 0.96
N SER A 38 23.59 0.35 1.17
CA SER A 38 23.89 -0.60 2.26
C SER A 38 25.28 -1.26 2.11
N LEU A 39 25.75 -1.44 0.89
CA LEU A 39 27.06 -2.01 0.56
C LEU A 39 28.19 -0.98 0.65
N GLY A 40 27.88 0.29 0.94
CA GLY A 40 28.86 1.37 1.01
C GLY A 40 29.50 1.71 -0.34
N VAL A 41 28.86 1.31 -1.44
CA VAL A 41 29.32 1.59 -2.80
C VAL A 41 28.77 2.96 -3.23
N PRO A 42 29.61 3.90 -3.68
CA PRO A 42 29.13 5.19 -4.14
C PRO A 42 28.33 5.04 -5.43
N ILE A 43 27.12 5.58 -5.45
CA ILE A 43 26.30 5.69 -6.66
C ILE A 43 26.95 6.75 -7.56
N THR A 44 27.46 6.32 -8.71
CA THR A 44 27.98 7.22 -9.75
C THR A 44 26.83 7.96 -10.43
N ALA A 45 27.10 9.14 -10.99
CA ALA A 45 26.07 9.90 -11.72
C ALA A 45 25.48 9.12 -12.92
N GLU A 46 26.27 8.29 -13.60
CA GLU A 46 25.76 7.44 -14.67
C GLU A 46 24.78 6.38 -14.15
N LEU A 47 25.11 5.74 -13.02
CA LEU A 47 24.26 4.74 -12.36
C LEU A 47 22.97 5.37 -11.81
N ASP A 48 23.07 6.56 -11.23
CA ASP A 48 21.92 7.32 -10.73
C ASP A 48 20.94 7.67 -11.86
N ALA A 49 21.48 8.14 -13.00
CA ALA A 49 20.70 8.45 -14.19
C ALA A 49 20.04 7.19 -14.78
N ALA A 50 20.73 6.06 -14.81
CA ALA A 50 20.17 4.79 -15.27
C ALA A 50 19.02 4.31 -14.37
N LEU A 51 19.18 4.39 -13.04
CA LEU A 51 18.15 4.02 -12.07
C LEU A 51 16.92 4.94 -12.19
N SER A 52 17.12 6.26 -12.29
CA SER A 52 16.03 7.22 -12.48
C SER A 52 15.30 7.04 -13.81
N ALA A 53 15.99 6.60 -14.85
CA ALA A 53 15.38 6.36 -16.14
C ALA A 53 14.66 5.00 -16.22
N ILE A 54 15.00 4.04 -15.36
CA ILE A 54 14.19 2.85 -15.11
C ILE A 54 12.91 3.23 -14.36
N GLU A 55 13.01 4.02 -13.27
CA GLU A 55 11.86 4.54 -12.50
C GLU A 55 10.91 5.37 -13.37
N ALA A 56 11.44 6.15 -14.31
CA ALA A 56 10.63 6.98 -15.19
C ALA A 56 9.99 6.22 -16.37
N ASN A 57 10.31 4.93 -16.55
CA ASN A 57 9.85 4.17 -17.70
C ASN A 57 8.69 3.22 -17.34
N PRO A 58 7.44 3.56 -17.69
CA PRO A 58 6.26 2.77 -17.31
C PRO A 58 6.24 1.37 -17.95
N ILE A 59 6.96 1.16 -19.06
CA ILE A 59 7.16 -0.17 -19.65
C ILE A 59 7.96 -1.06 -18.70
N LEU A 60 9.02 -0.51 -18.10
CA LEU A 60 9.91 -1.28 -17.23
C LEU A 60 9.24 -1.56 -15.89
N ILE A 61 8.45 -0.63 -15.37
CA ILE A 61 7.63 -0.81 -14.16
C ILE A 61 6.61 -1.93 -14.37
N SER A 62 5.91 -1.96 -15.50
CA SER A 62 4.86 -2.95 -15.76
C SER A 62 5.38 -4.33 -16.20
N ALA A 63 6.58 -4.42 -16.76
CA ALA A 63 7.06 -5.66 -17.36
C ALA A 63 7.52 -6.73 -16.35
N GLY A 64 7.85 -6.42 -15.09
CA GLY A 64 8.50 -7.40 -14.21
C GLY A 64 9.95 -7.67 -14.60
N VAL A 65 10.81 -7.99 -13.62
CA VAL A 65 12.25 -8.25 -13.88
C VAL A 65 12.46 -9.47 -14.78
N LYS A 66 11.63 -10.50 -14.60
CA LYS A 66 11.78 -11.78 -15.25
C LYS A 66 11.43 -11.70 -16.74
N GLU A 67 10.33 -11.05 -17.08
CA GLU A 67 9.89 -10.85 -18.46
C GLU A 67 10.82 -9.85 -19.14
N LEU A 68 11.26 -8.77 -18.45
CA LEU A 68 12.27 -7.85 -18.96
C LEU A 68 13.57 -8.59 -19.34
N ARG A 69 14.07 -9.45 -18.46
CA ARG A 69 15.25 -10.30 -18.74
C ARG A 69 15.04 -11.21 -19.94
N SER A 70 13.87 -11.84 -20.02
CA SER A 70 13.54 -12.73 -21.13
C SER A 70 13.45 -11.97 -22.46
N ALA A 71 12.91 -10.75 -22.46
CA ALA A 71 12.71 -9.92 -23.64
C ALA A 71 14.02 -9.38 -24.22
N ILE A 72 15.04 -9.12 -23.38
CA ILE A 72 16.30 -8.49 -23.82
C ILE A 72 17.48 -9.45 -23.95
N ALA A 73 17.30 -10.74 -23.63
CA ALA A 73 18.37 -11.73 -23.54
C ALA A 73 19.21 -11.85 -24.84
N ASP A 74 18.54 -11.82 -25.99
CA ASP A 74 19.18 -12.03 -27.30
C ASP A 74 19.43 -10.73 -28.10
N LEU A 75 19.21 -9.57 -27.48
CA LEU A 75 19.33 -8.27 -28.14
C LEU A 75 20.72 -7.63 -28.00
N PRO A 76 21.18 -6.83 -28.98
CA PRO A 76 22.44 -6.10 -28.88
C PRO A 76 22.35 -4.99 -27.82
N ASP A 77 23.48 -4.61 -27.21
CA ASP A 77 23.54 -3.53 -26.20
C ASP A 77 23.01 -2.19 -26.73
N SER A 78 23.13 -1.95 -28.04
CA SER A 78 22.64 -0.73 -28.71
C SER A 78 21.13 -0.73 -28.98
N ALA A 79 20.41 -1.82 -28.69
CA ALA A 79 18.97 -1.86 -28.88
C ALA A 79 18.28 -0.92 -27.90
N LEU A 80 17.38 -0.09 -28.41
CA LEU A 80 16.57 0.81 -27.60
C LEU A 80 15.46 0.03 -26.91
N ILE A 81 15.27 0.23 -25.62
CA ILE A 81 14.22 -0.45 -24.83
C ILE A 81 12.84 -0.16 -25.40
N SER A 82 12.62 1.06 -25.91
CA SER A 82 11.39 1.50 -26.56
C SER A 82 11.05 0.76 -27.86
N GLU A 83 12.00 0.06 -28.48
CA GLU A 83 11.84 -0.61 -29.79
C GLU A 83 11.67 -2.14 -29.66
N ILE A 84 11.79 -2.70 -28.46
CA ILE A 84 11.78 -4.15 -28.23
C ILE A 84 10.37 -4.71 -28.32
N GLU A 85 10.08 -5.59 -29.26
CA GLU A 85 8.76 -6.22 -29.41
C GLU A 85 8.33 -6.91 -28.09
N GLY A 86 7.17 -6.51 -27.54
CA GLY A 86 6.67 -6.95 -26.23
C GLY A 86 7.02 -6.03 -25.05
N LEU A 87 7.95 -5.08 -25.23
CA LEU A 87 8.21 -3.93 -24.34
C LEU A 87 7.87 -2.60 -25.04
N SER A 88 7.90 -2.55 -26.37
CA SER A 88 7.60 -1.39 -27.22
C SER A 88 6.11 -1.10 -27.34
N THR A 89 5.27 -2.03 -26.88
CA THR A 89 3.84 -1.84 -26.75
C THR A 89 3.54 -1.49 -25.30
N VAL A 90 3.80 -0.24 -24.90
CA VAL A 90 2.69 0.47 -24.28
C VAL A 90 1.69 0.51 -25.41
N ASP A 91 0.66 -0.34 -25.36
CA ASP A 91 -0.51 -0.05 -26.16
C ASP A 91 -0.80 1.44 -25.84
N PRO A 92 -0.96 2.34 -26.80
CA PRO A 92 -1.35 3.71 -26.46
C PRO A 92 -2.66 3.77 -25.65
N SER A 93 -3.41 2.66 -25.61
CA SER A 93 -4.52 2.39 -24.70
C SER A 93 -4.17 1.61 -23.42
N SER A 94 -2.93 1.11 -23.27
CA SER A 94 -2.39 0.63 -21.99
C SER A 94 -2.54 1.76 -20.97
N PRO A 95 -3.16 1.46 -19.83
CA PRO A 95 -3.43 2.46 -18.81
C PRO A 95 -2.11 3.10 -18.35
N LYS A 96 -2.05 4.44 -18.33
CA LYS A 96 -0.86 5.17 -17.90
C LYS A 96 -0.81 5.15 -16.37
N ILE A 97 0.15 4.42 -15.82
CA ILE A 97 0.47 4.44 -14.39
C ILE A 97 1.15 5.77 -14.06
N THR A 98 0.74 6.40 -12.97
CA THR A 98 1.32 7.63 -12.41
C THR A 98 1.68 7.43 -10.96
N GLN A 99 2.66 8.17 -10.44
CA GLN A 99 2.98 8.16 -9.02
C GLN A 99 2.50 9.42 -8.31
N ASP A 100 2.04 9.26 -7.08
CA ASP A 100 1.77 10.39 -6.19
C ASP A 100 3.04 10.87 -5.45
N ALA A 101 2.87 11.81 -4.52
CA ALA A 101 3.97 12.38 -3.76
C ALA A 101 4.60 11.40 -2.74
N ASN A 102 3.88 10.35 -2.36
CA ASN A 102 4.34 9.30 -1.46
C ASN A 102 5.01 8.15 -2.24
N GLY A 103 4.93 8.17 -3.57
CA GLY A 103 5.52 7.16 -4.45
C GLY A 103 4.56 6.02 -4.78
N ASN A 104 3.27 6.15 -4.45
CA ASN A 104 2.28 5.12 -4.72
C ASN A 104 1.98 5.04 -6.21
N ASP A 105 1.95 3.84 -6.78
CA ASP A 105 1.65 3.58 -8.19
C ASP A 105 0.12 3.54 -8.44
N ILE A 106 -0.34 4.45 -9.29
CA ILE A 106 -1.75 4.76 -9.50
C ILE A 106 -2.16 4.51 -10.94
N GLN A 107 -3.25 3.76 -11.12
CA GLN A 107 -3.94 3.69 -12.39
C GLN A 107 -5.32 4.38 -12.36
N SER A 108 -5.49 5.43 -13.16
CA SER A 108 -6.78 6.14 -13.26
C SER A 108 -7.67 5.63 -14.40
N PHE A 109 -8.97 5.59 -14.14
CA PHE A 109 -10.04 5.21 -15.08
C PHE A 109 -11.10 6.31 -15.17
N GLN A 110 -11.55 6.62 -16.39
CA GLN A 110 -12.60 7.62 -16.65
C GLN A 110 -14.01 7.02 -16.59
N LEU A 111 -14.25 6.15 -15.61
CA LEU A 111 -15.50 5.43 -15.40
C LEU A 111 -15.66 5.12 -13.89
N PRO A 112 -16.88 4.83 -13.40
CA PRO A 112 -17.10 4.55 -11.98
C PRO A 112 -16.62 3.15 -11.61
N PHE A 113 -16.25 2.89 -10.35
CA PHE A 113 -15.77 1.58 -9.88
C PHE A 113 -16.71 0.44 -10.29
N SER A 114 -18.02 0.66 -10.13
CA SER A 114 -19.11 -0.25 -10.53
C SER A 114 -19.16 -0.60 -12.01
N GLY A 115 -18.47 0.16 -12.87
CA GLY A 115 -18.31 -0.10 -14.30
C GLY A 115 -17.21 -1.10 -14.62
N THR A 116 -16.49 -1.62 -13.63
CA THR A 116 -15.45 -2.64 -13.78
C THR A 116 -15.72 -3.89 -12.96
N THR A 117 -14.97 -4.94 -13.25
CA THR A 117 -14.74 -6.05 -12.31
C THR A 117 -13.26 -6.14 -12.03
N ILE A 118 -12.90 -6.05 -10.74
CA ILE A 118 -11.53 -6.17 -10.26
C ILE A 118 -11.32 -7.56 -9.67
N SER A 119 -10.21 -8.22 -10.01
CA SER A 119 -9.76 -9.45 -9.37
C SER A 119 -8.31 -9.29 -8.96
N ILE A 120 -8.01 -9.49 -7.68
CA ILE A 120 -6.66 -9.39 -7.12
C ILE A 120 -6.15 -10.79 -6.80
N LYS A 121 -4.90 -11.09 -7.17
CA LYS A 121 -4.23 -12.37 -6.87
C LYS A 121 -2.75 -12.14 -6.57
N GLY A 122 -2.42 -12.01 -5.29
CA GLY A 122 -1.11 -11.47 -4.91
C GLY A 122 -0.99 -10.06 -5.48
N ASP A 123 0.11 -9.78 -6.15
CA ASP A 123 0.40 -8.44 -6.69
C ASP A 123 -0.19 -8.22 -8.10
N GLU A 124 -0.85 -9.22 -8.70
CA GLU A 124 -1.54 -9.09 -9.98
C GLU A 124 -2.99 -8.62 -9.78
N VAL A 125 -3.32 -7.49 -10.39
CA VAL A 125 -4.67 -6.92 -10.48
C VAL A 125 -5.19 -7.10 -11.90
N THR A 126 -6.28 -7.82 -12.05
CA THR A 126 -7.01 -7.93 -13.32
C THR A 126 -8.21 -7.01 -13.32
N VAL A 127 -8.21 -6.01 -14.21
CA VAL A 127 -9.32 -5.07 -14.42
C VAL A 127 -10.09 -5.49 -15.66
N THR A 128 -11.38 -5.74 -15.52
CA THR A 128 -12.27 -6.09 -16.64
C THR A 128 -13.29 -4.99 -16.87
N ILE A 129 -13.24 -4.35 -18.03
CA ILE A 129 -14.22 -3.36 -18.49
C ILE A 129 -15.16 -4.03 -19.49
N PRO A 130 -16.50 -3.93 -19.35
CA PRO A 130 -17.44 -4.56 -20.27
C PRO A 130 -17.22 -4.14 -21.74
N GLY A 131 -16.92 -5.11 -22.59
CA GLY A 131 -16.70 -4.89 -24.03
C GLY A 131 -15.23 -4.64 -24.42
N GLU A 132 -14.32 -4.68 -23.46
CA GLU A 132 -12.87 -4.59 -23.67
C GLU A 132 -12.18 -5.90 -23.26
N GLU A 133 -10.95 -6.10 -23.74
CA GLU A 133 -10.12 -7.20 -23.26
C GLU A 133 -9.67 -6.93 -21.81
N PRO A 134 -9.63 -7.94 -20.93
CA PRO A 134 -9.15 -7.76 -19.56
C PRO A 134 -7.73 -7.22 -19.51
N GLN A 135 -7.53 -6.21 -18.66
CA GLN A 135 -6.24 -5.58 -18.43
C GLN A 135 -5.59 -6.22 -17.21
N LYS A 136 -4.37 -6.72 -17.38
CA LYS A 136 -3.54 -7.25 -16.28
C LYS A 136 -2.54 -6.19 -15.88
N LEU A 137 -2.60 -5.80 -14.62
CA LEU A 137 -1.74 -4.81 -14.01
C LEU A 137 -1.03 -5.46 -12.84
N VAL A 138 0.19 -5.05 -12.57
CA VAL A 138 1.02 -5.53 -11.46
C VAL A 138 1.66 -4.32 -10.81
N GLY A 139 1.88 -4.40 -9.50
CA GLY A 139 2.52 -3.33 -8.75
C GLY A 139 1.73 -2.03 -8.80
N LEU A 140 0.50 -2.11 -8.33
CA LEU A 140 -0.35 -0.95 -8.15
C LEU A 140 -0.70 -0.86 -6.68
N ASP A 141 -0.57 0.35 -6.16
CA ASP A 141 -1.09 0.69 -4.84
C ASP A 141 -2.54 1.17 -4.96
N ARG A 142 -2.89 1.83 -6.07
CA ARG A 142 -4.20 2.49 -6.21
C ARG A 142 -4.81 2.36 -7.60
N LEU A 143 -6.13 2.16 -7.64
CA LEU A 143 -6.95 2.37 -8.83
C LEU A 143 -7.88 3.56 -8.59
N GLU A 144 -7.70 4.64 -9.36
CA GLU A 144 -8.57 5.82 -9.28
C GLU A 144 -9.72 5.70 -10.26
N PHE A 145 -10.93 5.95 -9.78
CA PHE A 145 -12.15 6.02 -10.57
C PHE A 145 -12.77 7.41 -10.43
N ILE A 146 -13.78 7.72 -11.25
CA ILE A 146 -14.46 9.02 -11.18
C ILE A 146 -15.27 9.21 -9.88
N ASP A 147 -15.54 8.10 -9.16
CA ASP A 147 -16.39 8.04 -7.97
C ASP A 147 -15.68 7.54 -6.71
N GLY A 148 -14.35 7.36 -6.75
CA GLY A 148 -13.56 6.95 -5.59
C GLY A 148 -12.25 6.27 -5.98
N THR A 149 -11.51 5.81 -4.99
CA THR A 149 -10.21 5.14 -5.15
C THR A 149 -10.26 3.77 -4.50
N LEU A 150 -9.80 2.74 -5.23
CA LEU A 150 -9.51 1.44 -4.65
C LEU A 150 -8.04 1.42 -4.23
N PHE A 151 -7.79 1.33 -2.93
CA PHE A 151 -6.47 1.14 -2.33
C PHE A 151 -6.18 -0.36 -2.20
N LEU A 152 -5.00 -0.78 -2.65
CA LEU A 152 -4.57 -2.18 -2.77
C LEU A 152 -3.55 -2.55 -1.68
N ASP A 153 -2.78 -1.57 -1.22
CA ASP A 153 -1.79 -1.60 -0.14
C ASP A 153 -2.44 -1.58 1.26
N VAL A 154 -3.28 -2.58 1.51
CA VAL A 154 -4.16 -2.56 2.70
C VAL A 154 -3.42 -2.78 4.02
N GLU A 155 -2.31 -3.53 4.04
CA GLU A 155 -1.58 -3.84 5.27
C GLU A 155 -0.73 -2.68 5.80
N ASP A 156 -0.21 -1.83 4.90
CA ASP A 156 0.79 -0.80 5.23
C ASP A 156 0.23 0.64 5.32
N GLY A 157 -1.07 0.84 5.07
CA GLY A 157 -1.67 2.17 5.16
C GLY A 157 -3.19 2.17 5.14
N ALA A 158 -3.77 2.00 3.95
CA ALA A 158 -5.19 2.25 3.71
C ALA A 158 -6.12 1.36 4.57
N GLY A 159 -5.78 0.08 4.75
CA GLY A 159 -6.55 -0.82 5.59
C GLY A 159 -6.51 -0.44 7.07
N LEU A 160 -5.35 -0.01 7.58
CA LEU A 160 -5.22 0.47 8.97
C LEU A 160 -6.09 1.71 9.20
N VAL A 161 -6.01 2.71 8.33
CA VAL A 161 -6.82 3.94 8.45
C VAL A 161 -8.31 3.61 8.32
N LYS A 162 -8.67 2.72 7.40
CA LYS A 162 -10.06 2.29 7.18
C LYS A 162 -10.64 1.58 8.40
N ALA A 163 -9.87 0.67 8.99
CA ALA A 163 -10.25 -0.02 10.20
C ALA A 163 -10.29 0.92 11.41
N ALA A 164 -9.43 1.94 11.49
CA ALA A 164 -9.52 2.97 12.51
C ALA A 164 -10.87 3.70 12.43
N TYR A 165 -11.27 4.15 11.25
CA TYR A 165 -12.57 4.78 11.01
C TYR A 165 -13.74 3.88 11.44
N GLU A 166 -13.70 2.61 11.06
CA GLU A 166 -14.76 1.66 11.33
C GLU A 166 -14.84 1.31 12.82
N ALA A 167 -13.73 0.90 13.42
CA ALA A 167 -13.70 0.37 14.77
C ALA A 167 -13.75 1.46 15.85
N LEU A 168 -13.08 2.61 15.63
CA LEU A 168 -13.03 3.68 16.63
C LEU A 168 -14.21 4.63 16.49
N LEU A 169 -14.62 4.96 15.26
CA LEU A 169 -15.65 5.98 15.01
C LEU A 169 -17.02 5.39 14.63
N GLY A 170 -17.12 4.06 14.48
CA GLY A 170 -18.34 3.42 13.98
C GLY A 170 -18.63 3.77 12.52
N ASN A 171 -17.63 4.24 11.77
CA ASN A 171 -17.80 4.73 10.40
C ASN A 171 -17.16 3.77 9.39
N ALA A 172 -17.95 2.80 8.92
CA ALA A 172 -17.50 1.83 7.93
C ALA A 172 -17.34 2.42 6.51
N GLN A 173 -17.75 3.66 6.25
CA GLN A 173 -17.62 4.32 4.94
C GLN A 173 -17.24 5.79 5.17
N PRO A 174 -15.96 6.08 5.45
CA PRO A 174 -15.49 7.46 5.58
C PRO A 174 -15.71 8.25 4.29
N ASP A 175 -15.85 9.57 4.40
CA ASP A 175 -15.78 10.42 3.22
C ASP A 175 -14.34 10.43 2.66
N ALA A 176 -14.22 10.52 1.33
CA ALA A 176 -12.93 10.46 0.65
C ALA A 176 -11.96 11.54 1.13
N GLU A 177 -12.43 12.79 1.33
CA GLU A 177 -11.56 13.89 1.75
C GLU A 177 -10.95 13.64 3.15
N GLY A 178 -11.77 13.20 4.11
CA GLY A 178 -11.29 12.82 5.43
C GLY A 178 -10.36 11.62 5.42
N PHE A 179 -10.71 10.58 4.66
CA PHE A 179 -9.88 9.38 4.53
C PHE A 179 -8.51 9.70 3.93
N ASP A 180 -8.48 10.41 2.80
CA ASP A 180 -7.25 10.82 2.12
C ASP A 180 -6.39 11.71 3.01
N PHE A 181 -6.99 12.61 3.81
CA PHE A 181 -6.24 13.44 4.75
C PHE A 181 -5.45 12.60 5.75
N TRP A 182 -6.09 11.64 6.42
CA TRP A 182 -5.41 10.80 7.41
C TRP A 182 -4.43 9.83 6.77
N LEU A 183 -4.80 9.24 5.64
CA LEU A 183 -3.94 8.32 4.91
C LEU A 183 -2.65 9.00 4.45
N ASN A 184 -2.74 10.18 3.83
CA ASN A 184 -1.57 10.93 3.37
C ASN A 184 -0.64 11.33 4.52
N LEU A 185 -1.17 11.70 5.69
CA LEU A 185 -0.34 11.99 6.86
C LEU A 185 0.37 10.74 7.39
N TYR A 186 -0.30 9.59 7.36
CA TYR A 186 0.23 8.33 7.83
C TYR A 186 1.30 7.77 6.89
N GLU A 187 1.00 7.61 5.59
CA GLU A 187 1.95 7.15 4.57
C GLU A 187 3.14 8.10 4.42
N GLY A 188 2.89 9.41 4.52
CA GLY A 188 3.95 10.42 4.50
C GLY A 188 4.82 10.43 5.77
N GLY A 189 4.54 9.57 6.76
CA GLY A 189 5.26 9.47 8.02
C GLY A 189 5.15 10.71 8.91
N THR A 190 4.16 11.57 8.64
CA THR A 190 3.89 12.78 9.45
C THR A 190 3.23 12.43 10.77
N ILE A 191 2.40 11.38 10.78
CA ILE A 191 1.80 10.79 11.97
C ILE A 191 2.07 9.29 11.99
N ASP A 192 2.11 8.72 13.18
CA ASP A 192 2.13 7.28 13.41
C ASP A 192 0.75 6.80 13.94
N THR A 193 0.63 5.51 14.24
CA THR A 193 -0.61 4.92 14.79
C THR A 193 -1.01 5.54 16.13
N PHE A 194 -0.05 6.00 16.95
CA PHE A 194 -0.34 6.67 18.22
C PHE A 194 -0.99 8.04 17.99
N ALA A 195 -0.43 8.85 17.09
CA ALA A 195 -1.02 10.14 16.73
C ALA A 195 -2.39 9.99 16.07
N LEU A 196 -2.59 8.97 15.22
CA LEU A 196 -3.89 8.69 14.59
C LEU A 196 -4.96 8.33 15.64
N THR A 197 -4.66 7.36 16.51
CA THR A 197 -5.60 6.92 17.57
C THR A 197 -5.89 8.04 18.56
N ASN A 198 -4.87 8.82 18.95
CA ASN A 198 -5.05 9.99 19.81
C ASN A 198 -6.00 11.03 19.20
N ALA A 199 -5.91 11.29 17.90
CA ALA A 199 -6.83 12.20 17.23
C ALA A 199 -8.25 11.65 17.17
N PHE A 200 -8.41 10.35 16.90
CA PHE A 200 -9.72 9.71 16.74
C PHE A 200 -10.47 9.59 18.06
N THR A 201 -9.78 9.25 19.15
CA THR A 201 -10.40 9.14 20.50
C THR A 201 -10.90 10.48 21.05
N GLN A 202 -10.37 11.60 20.55
CA GLN A 202 -10.83 12.94 20.91
C GLN A 202 -12.11 13.38 20.18
N THR A 203 -12.60 12.59 19.22
CA THR A 203 -13.81 12.94 18.46
C THR A 203 -15.09 12.63 19.23
N GLU A 204 -16.17 13.35 18.89
CA GLU A 204 -17.50 13.04 19.40
C GLU A 204 -17.97 11.64 18.94
N ALA A 205 -17.60 11.23 17.72
CA ALA A 205 -17.94 9.92 17.19
C ALA A 205 -17.38 8.77 18.04
N PHE A 206 -16.11 8.86 18.48
CA PHE A 206 -15.55 7.88 19.42
C PHE A 206 -16.33 7.85 20.73
N SER A 207 -16.62 9.03 21.30
CA SER A 207 -17.38 9.13 22.54
C SER A 207 -18.77 8.50 22.44
N GLN A 208 -19.45 8.67 21.31
CA GLN A 208 -20.75 8.06 21.03
C GLN A 208 -20.64 6.54 20.82
N GLN A 209 -19.64 6.08 20.05
CA GLN A 209 -19.40 4.66 19.77
C GLN A 209 -19.16 3.86 21.05
N TYR A 210 -18.47 4.44 22.04
CA TYR A 210 -18.08 3.78 23.28
C TYR A 210 -18.83 4.27 24.53
N GLU A 211 -19.88 5.09 24.39
CA GLU A 211 -20.57 5.78 25.50
C GLU A 211 -20.90 4.86 26.69
N ALA A 212 -21.43 3.67 26.40
CA ALA A 212 -21.84 2.69 27.41
C ALA A 212 -20.66 2.07 28.19
N ALA A 213 -19.44 2.20 27.67
CA ALA A 213 -18.26 1.48 28.13
C ALA A 213 -17.15 2.41 28.68
N LEU A 214 -17.13 3.70 28.32
CA LEU A 214 -16.05 4.65 28.70
C LEU A 214 -15.80 4.80 30.20
N ASN A 215 -16.74 4.42 31.06
CA ASN A 215 -16.60 4.50 32.52
C ASN A 215 -16.21 3.16 33.18
N ASN A 216 -15.97 2.11 32.39
CA ASN A 216 -15.62 0.78 32.89
C ASN A 216 -14.61 0.11 31.96
N SER A 217 -13.38 -0.07 32.45
CA SER A 217 -12.25 -0.64 31.72
C SER A 217 -12.57 -2.01 31.11
N GLU A 218 -13.18 -2.93 31.87
CA GLU A 218 -13.54 -4.25 31.36
C GLU A 218 -14.52 -4.16 30.17
N SER A 219 -15.60 -3.39 30.31
CA SER A 219 -16.59 -3.21 29.25
C SER A 219 -15.99 -2.53 28.03
N LEU A 220 -15.10 -1.55 28.25
CA LEU A 220 -14.41 -0.83 27.18
C LEU A 220 -13.50 -1.76 26.38
N ILE A 221 -12.65 -2.55 27.05
CA ILE A 221 -11.78 -3.50 26.38
C ILE A 221 -12.59 -4.54 25.62
N ARG A 222 -13.68 -5.08 26.18
CA ARG A 222 -14.56 -6.00 25.45
C ARG A 222 -15.13 -5.38 24.16
N SER A 223 -15.60 -4.14 24.23
CA SER A 223 -16.08 -3.41 23.04
C SER A 223 -14.97 -3.17 22.02
N ILE A 224 -13.77 -2.82 22.48
CA ILE A 224 -12.61 -2.62 21.60
C ILE A 224 -12.24 -3.92 20.89
N TYR A 225 -12.18 -5.06 21.59
CA TYR A 225 -11.93 -6.36 20.96
C TYR A 225 -12.97 -6.72 19.90
N GLN A 226 -14.25 -6.46 20.20
CA GLN A 226 -15.33 -6.71 19.25
C GLN A 226 -15.23 -5.82 18.01
N ASN A 227 -14.86 -4.55 18.16
CA ASN A 227 -14.81 -3.60 17.06
C ASN A 227 -13.51 -3.70 16.24
N LEU A 228 -12.35 -3.91 16.88
CA LEU A 228 -11.05 -4.01 16.19
C LEU A 228 -10.79 -5.41 15.64
N PHE A 229 -11.10 -6.46 16.40
CA PHE A 229 -10.71 -7.83 16.07
C PHE A 229 -11.89 -8.72 15.65
N ASN A 230 -13.13 -8.19 15.72
CA ASN A 230 -14.35 -8.93 15.44
C ASN A 230 -14.48 -10.24 16.26
N ARG A 231 -14.01 -10.21 17.51
CA ARG A 231 -14.07 -11.35 18.43
C ARG A 231 -14.16 -10.91 19.89
N GLU A 232 -14.46 -11.85 20.78
CA GLU A 232 -14.32 -11.62 22.21
C GLU A 232 -12.84 -11.60 22.64
N ALA A 233 -12.55 -10.78 23.64
CA ALA A 233 -11.27 -10.79 24.34
C ALA A 233 -11.09 -12.13 25.06
N ASP A 234 -9.90 -12.71 24.96
CA ASP A 234 -9.51 -13.82 25.83
C ASP A 234 -9.21 -13.30 27.25
N ASP A 235 -9.26 -14.20 28.23
CA ASP A 235 -9.13 -13.83 29.65
C ASP A 235 -7.81 -13.07 29.94
N ALA A 236 -6.71 -13.48 29.31
CA ALA A 236 -5.39 -12.90 29.55
C ALA A 236 -5.28 -11.49 28.94
N GLY A 237 -5.71 -11.33 27.69
CA GLY A 237 -5.75 -10.03 27.02
C GLY A 237 -6.69 -9.06 27.72
N LEU A 238 -7.87 -9.53 28.12
CA LEU A 238 -8.83 -8.70 28.87
C LEU A 238 -8.23 -8.23 30.20
N ASP A 239 -7.65 -9.12 30.99
CA ASP A 239 -7.06 -8.78 32.28
C ASP A 239 -5.91 -7.78 32.14
N PHE A 240 -5.02 -8.00 31.15
CA PHE A 240 -3.89 -7.10 30.90
C PHE A 240 -4.34 -5.67 30.56
N TRP A 241 -5.22 -5.52 29.57
CA TRP A 241 -5.64 -4.19 29.12
C TRP A 241 -6.54 -3.50 30.12
N LYS A 242 -7.37 -4.24 30.84
CA LYS A 242 -8.18 -3.71 31.95
C LYS A 242 -7.28 -3.16 33.05
N GLU A 243 -6.27 -3.93 33.49
CA GLU A 243 -5.31 -3.47 34.51
C GLU A 243 -4.52 -2.25 34.02
N TYR A 244 -4.12 -2.23 32.75
CA TYR A 244 -3.45 -1.07 32.14
C TYR A 244 -4.30 0.21 32.27
N LEU A 245 -5.58 0.15 31.88
CA LEU A 245 -6.48 1.30 31.94
C LEU A 245 -6.84 1.69 33.39
N ASP A 246 -7.02 0.71 34.28
CA ASP A 246 -7.37 0.96 35.70
C ASP A 246 -6.23 1.65 36.46
N LEU A 247 -4.97 1.31 36.15
CA LEU A 247 -3.80 1.88 36.80
C LEU A 247 -3.46 3.29 36.29
N ASN A 248 -3.69 3.57 35.01
CA ASN A 248 -3.26 4.81 34.36
C ASN A 248 -4.39 5.80 34.07
N GLY A 249 -5.65 5.36 34.17
CA GLY A 249 -6.83 6.16 33.87
C GLY A 249 -7.28 5.97 32.42
N ILE A 250 -8.55 5.59 32.23
CA ILE A 250 -9.15 5.32 30.91
C ILE A 250 -8.99 6.51 29.95
N ALA A 251 -9.35 7.71 30.40
CA ALA A 251 -9.35 8.91 29.56
C ALA A 251 -7.95 9.32 29.09
N ASP A 252 -6.91 8.92 29.82
CA ASP A 252 -5.52 9.31 29.55
C ASP A 252 -4.76 8.25 28.73
N THR A 253 -5.29 7.02 28.60
CA THR A 253 -4.52 5.89 28.04
C THR A 253 -5.27 4.97 27.07
N VAL A 254 -6.55 5.24 26.79
CA VAL A 254 -7.33 4.43 25.84
C VAL A 254 -6.79 4.50 24.41
N ASP A 255 -6.30 5.67 23.99
CA ASP A 255 -5.65 5.88 22.69
C ASP A 255 -4.36 5.08 22.57
N GLU A 256 -3.50 5.09 23.59
CA GLU A 256 -2.29 4.28 23.62
C GLU A 256 -2.60 2.78 23.54
N ALA A 257 -3.61 2.31 24.31
CA ALA A 257 -4.03 0.92 24.27
C ALA A 257 -4.52 0.50 22.87
N LEU A 258 -5.33 1.35 22.22
CA LEU A 258 -5.78 1.15 20.84
C LEU A 258 -4.60 1.12 19.87
N ALA A 259 -3.64 2.03 20.01
CA ALA A 259 -2.46 2.08 19.15
C ALA A 259 -1.64 0.79 19.22
N TYR A 260 -1.40 0.27 20.43
CA TYR A 260 -0.68 -1.00 20.59
C TYR A 260 -1.46 -2.19 20.02
N MET A 261 -2.78 -2.23 20.21
CA MET A 261 -3.61 -3.28 19.63
C MET A 261 -3.59 -3.24 18.09
N MET A 262 -3.70 -2.06 17.49
CA MET A 262 -3.66 -1.87 16.03
C MET A 262 -2.29 -2.15 15.41
N GLN A 263 -1.22 -2.18 16.20
CA GLN A 263 0.13 -2.56 15.74
C GLN A 263 0.46 -4.03 16.02
N SER A 264 -0.51 -4.82 16.51
CA SER A 264 -0.28 -6.24 16.78
C SER A 264 -0.29 -7.07 15.49
N ASP A 265 0.50 -8.15 15.46
CA ASP A 265 0.52 -9.11 14.35
C ASP A 265 -0.88 -9.66 14.03
N GLU A 266 -1.72 -9.81 15.06
CA GLU A 266 -3.11 -10.24 14.90
C GLU A 266 -3.93 -9.23 14.10
N PHE A 267 -3.78 -7.94 14.40
CA PHE A 267 -4.49 -6.89 13.68
C PHE A 267 -4.00 -6.81 12.23
N THR A 268 -2.69 -6.82 12.00
CA THR A 268 -2.12 -6.83 10.63
C THR A 268 -2.66 -8.00 9.80
N GLN A 269 -2.70 -9.21 10.36
CA GLN A 269 -3.28 -10.38 9.67
C GLN A 269 -4.78 -10.23 9.39
N LEU A 270 -5.52 -9.63 10.33
CA LEU A 270 -6.94 -9.36 10.17
C LEU A 270 -7.20 -8.36 9.04
N ILE A 271 -6.40 -7.30 8.94
CA ILE A 271 -6.48 -6.30 7.88
C ILE A 271 -6.22 -6.94 6.51
N GLY A 272 -5.12 -7.68 6.37
CA GLY A 272 -4.80 -8.38 5.12
C GLY A 272 -5.87 -9.38 4.67
N THR A 273 -6.56 -10.00 5.63
CA THR A 273 -7.68 -10.92 5.33
C THR A 273 -8.98 -10.18 5.03
N SER A 274 -9.30 -9.12 5.78
CA SER A 274 -10.59 -8.41 5.68
C SER A 274 -10.67 -7.53 4.45
N TYR A 275 -9.52 -7.04 3.99
CA TYR A 275 -9.40 -6.15 2.84
C TYR A 275 -8.57 -6.79 1.73
N SER A 276 -8.59 -8.13 1.60
CA SER A 276 -7.86 -8.84 0.54
C SER A 276 -8.27 -8.45 -0.89
N ASP A 277 -9.46 -7.85 -1.03
CA ASP A 277 -10.00 -7.33 -2.29
C ASP A 277 -9.76 -5.80 -2.44
N GLY A 278 -8.97 -5.20 -1.55
CA GLY A 278 -8.72 -3.76 -1.47
C GLY A 278 -9.73 -3.01 -0.61
N VAL A 279 -9.45 -1.72 -0.38
CA VAL A 279 -10.32 -0.77 0.31
C VAL A 279 -10.81 0.24 -0.72
N PHE A 280 -12.12 0.27 -1.00
CA PHE A 280 -12.70 1.32 -1.84
C PHE A 280 -13.30 2.42 -0.97
N VAL A 281 -12.91 3.68 -1.24
CA VAL A 281 -13.44 4.89 -0.59
C VAL A 281 -13.83 5.91 -1.65
#